data_AF-A0A527W3X7-F1
#
_entry.id   AF-A0A527W3X7-F1
#
_cell.length_a   1.000
_cell.length_b   1.000
_cell.length_c   1.000
_cell.angle_alpha   90.00
_cell.angle_beta   90.00
_cell.angle_gamma   90.00
#
_symmetry.space_group_name_H-M   'P 1'
#
loop_
_entity.id
_entity.type
_entity.pdbx_description
1 polymer ?
#
loop_
_entity_poly.entity_id
_entity_poly.type
_entity_poly.pdbx_seq_one_letter_code
_entity_poly.pdbx_strand_id
1 'polypeptide(L)' 'MNKIADLAQLISRFAPVSGMSGTAVPRLSLIRADHPSAPVPAVYEASLCIIAQGSKRVS' A
#
# COMPACT_ATOMS: atom_id res chain seq x y z
N MET A 1 -14.07 -2.06 17.09
CA MET A 1 -12.90 -1.41 16.46
C MET A 1 -12.50 -2.24 15.25
N ASN A 2 -12.59 -1.70 14.04
CA ASN A 2 -12.25 -2.43 12.82
C ASN A 2 -10.80 -2.10 12.44
N LYS A 3 -9.86 -2.95 12.87
CA LYS A 3 -8.41 -2.72 12.76
C LYS A 3 -7.95 -2.42 11.33
N ILE A 4 -8.59 -2.99 10.31
CA ILE A 4 -8.23 -2.75 8.89
C ILE A 4 -8.71 -1.38 8.42
N ALA A 5 -9.92 -0.96 8.81
CA ALA A 5 -10.44 0.36 8.46
C ALA A 5 -9.60 1.48 9.11
N ASP A 6 -9.21 1.30 10.37
CA ASP A 6 -8.34 2.25 11.08
C ASP A 6 -6.96 2.35 10.40
N LEU A 7 -6.42 1.21 9.93
CA LEU A 7 -5.17 1.17 9.16
C LEU A 7 -5.32 1.93 7.82
N ALA A 8 -6.41 1.73 7.08
CA ALA A 8 -6.64 2.43 5.81
C ALA A 8 -6.70 3.96 5.99
N GLN A 9 -7.35 4.43 7.07
CA GLN A 9 -7.40 5.85 7.41
C GLN A 9 -6.01 6.41 7.75
N LEU A 10 -5.21 5.68 8.53
CA LEU A 10 -3.84 6.08 8.84
C LEU A 10 -2.97 6.15 7.58
N ILE A 11 -3.05 5.14 6.71
CA ILE A 11 -2.30 5.14 5.44
C ILE A 11 -2.66 6.36 4.60
N SER A 12 -3.96 6.69 4.46
CA SER A 12 -4.41 7.87 3.68
C SER A 12 -3.83 9.19 4.20
N ARG A 13 -3.63 9.33 5.52
CA ARG A 13 -3.03 10.54 6.12
C ARG A 13 -1.55 10.69 5.80
N PHE A 14 -0.81 9.58 5.69
CA PHE A 14 0.64 9.59 5.43
C PHE A 14 1.00 9.37 3.94
N ALA A 15 0.05 8.97 3.10
CA ALA A 15 0.18 8.85 1.66
C ALA A 15 -0.92 9.66 0.94
N PRO A 16 -0.86 11.01 0.99
CA PRO A 16 -1.89 11.88 0.43
C PRO A 16 -1.94 11.86 -1.11
N VAL A 17 -0.86 11.42 -1.76
CA VAL A 17 -0.73 11.33 -3.22
C VAL A 17 -0.60 9.86 -3.63
N SER A 18 -1.14 9.50 -4.80
CA SER A 18 -0.94 8.17 -5.36
C SER A 18 0.54 7.91 -5.68
N GLY A 19 0.98 6.68 -5.46
CA GLY A 19 2.35 6.24 -5.61
C GLY A 19 2.85 5.50 -4.38
N MET A 20 4.17 5.34 -4.30
CA MET A 20 4.86 4.80 -3.14
C MET A 20 5.41 5.95 -2.29
N SER A 21 5.18 5.90 -0.99
CA SER A 21 5.69 6.86 -0.01
C SER A 21 6.52 6.13 1.04
N GLY A 22 7.74 6.62 1.27
CA GLY A 22 8.56 6.15 2.38
C GLY A 22 7.97 6.57 3.74
N THR A 23 8.43 5.91 4.80
CA THR A 23 8.09 6.27 6.18
C THR A 23 9.36 6.47 7.01
N ALA A 24 9.22 7.05 8.20
CA ALA A 24 10.32 7.13 9.16
C ALA A 24 10.72 5.76 9.72
N VAL A 25 9.89 4.72 9.54
CA VAL A 25 10.21 3.35 9.95
C VAL A 25 11.01 2.68 8.83
N PRO A 26 12.24 2.22 9.09
CA PRO A 26 13.05 1.57 8.07
C PRO A 26 12.34 0.36 7.46
N ARG A 27 12.43 0.22 6.14
CA ARG A 27 11.83 -0.87 5.34
C ARG A 27 10.30 -0.96 5.38
N LEU A 28 9.62 0.09 5.83
CA LEU A 28 8.18 0.24 5.69
C LEU A 28 7.88 1.34 4.67
N SER A 29 7.16 0.96 3.61
CA SER A 29 6.65 1.88 2.59
C SER A 29 5.14 1.77 2.51
N LEU A 30 4.49 2.89 2.21
CA LEU A 30 3.06 2.97 1.94
C LEU A 30 2.83 3.04 0.44
N ILE A 31 1.75 2.44 -0.04
CA ILE A 31 1.38 2.47 -1.45
C ILE A 31 -0.08 2.88 -1.55
N ARG A 32 -0.37 3.89 -2.37
CA ARG A 32 -1.73 4.30 -2.72
C ARG A 32 -1.91 4.29 -4.23
N ALA A 33 -2.93 3.59 -4.70
CA ALA A 33 -3.34 3.60 -6.10
C ALA A 33 -4.77 4.15 -6.18
N ASP A 34 -4.97 5.24 -6.93
CA ASP A 34 -6.30 5.82 -7.09
C ASP A 34 -7.13 5.10 -8.16
N HIS A 35 -6.48 4.27 -9.00
CA HIS A 35 -7.09 3.48 -10.07
C HIS A 35 -6.44 2.08 -10.13
N PRO A 36 -7.12 1.07 -10.70
CA PRO A 36 -6.50 -0.24 -10.96
C PRO A 36 -5.23 -0.11 -11.82
N SER A 37 -4.14 -0.72 -11.37
CA SER A 37 -2.88 -0.76 -12.12
C SER A 37 -2.94 -1.77 -13.26
N ALA A 38 -2.27 -1.48 -14.37
CA ALA A 38 -1.98 -2.50 -15.38
C ALA A 38 -1.13 -3.64 -14.76
N PRO A 39 -1.26 -4.89 -15.23
CA PRO A 39 -0.32 -5.96 -14.86
C PRO A 39 1.08 -5.60 -15.37
N VAL A 40 1.98 -5.30 -14.44
CA VAL A 40 3.38 -4.97 -14.75
C VAL A 40 4.28 -6.01 -14.07
N PRO A 41 5.19 -6.68 -14.80
CA PRO A 41 6.20 -7.53 -14.19
C PRO A 41 7.07 -6.71 -13.24
N ALA A 42 7.17 -7.15 -11.99
CA ALA A 42 7.96 -6.48 -10.97
C ALA A 42 8.67 -7.50 -10.09
N VAL A 43 9.93 -7.21 -9.77
CA VAL A 43 10.71 -7.97 -8.79
C VAL A 43 10.78 -7.13 -7.52
N TYR A 44 10.34 -7.70 -6.41
CA TYR A 44 10.40 -7.06 -5.09
C TYR A 44 11.39 -7.81 -4.20
N GLU A 45 12.02 -7.08 -3.28
CA GLU A 45 12.64 -7.73 -2.13
C GLU A 45 11.59 -8.51 -1.33
N ALA A 46 12.01 -9.62 -0.71
CA ALA A 46 11.14 -10.45 0.11
C ALA A 46 10.50 -9.60 1.22
N SER A 47 9.18 -9.44 1.14
CA SER A 47 8.42 -8.51 1.97
C SER A 47 6.99 -9.00 2.22
N LEU A 48 6.38 -8.52 3.31
CA LEU A 48 4.97 -8.71 3.60
C LEU A 48 4.18 -7.51 3.07
N CYS A 49 3.19 -7.78 2.21
CA CYS A 49 2.28 -6.75 1.72
C CYS A 49 0.89 -6.94 2.35
N ILE A 50 0.39 -5.90 3.02
CA ILE A 50 -0.95 -5.88 3.62
C ILE A 50 -1.82 -4.94 2.80
N ILE A 51 -2.96 -5.44 2.32
CA ILE A 51 -3.95 -4.63 1.61
C ILE A 51 -4.99 -4.13 2.61
N ALA A 52 -4.91 -2.84 2.97
CA ALA A 52 -5.83 -2.24 3.93
C ALA A 52 -7.18 -1.84 3.30
N GLN A 53 -7.20 -1.55 2.00
CA GLN A 53 -8.41 -1.19 1.25
C GLN A 53 -8.27 -1.62 -0.21
N GLY A 54 -9.37 -2.05 -0.83
CA GLY A 54 -9.40 -2.49 -2.22
C GLY A 54 -8.90 -3.93 -2.39
N SER A 55 -8.22 -4.20 -3.49
CA SER A 55 -7.66 -5.53 -3.77
C SER A 55 -6.38 -5.42 -4.60
N LYS A 56 -5.52 -6.44 -4.49
CA LYS A 56 -4.33 -6.62 -5.32
C LYS A 56 -4.39 -7.99 -5.94
N ARG A 57 -4.26 -8.07 -7.27
CA ARG A 57 -4.16 -9.33 -8.02
C ARG A 57 -2.74 -9.49 -8.51
N VAL A 58 -2.18 -10.67 -8.28
CA VAL A 58 -0.85 -11.09 -8.77
C VAL A 58 -1.07 -12.44 -9.45
N SER A 59 -0.46 -12.64 -10.61
CA SER A 59 -0.56 -13.85 -11.45
C SER A 59 0.81 -14.45 -11.70
#